data_AF-A0A947MFF6-F1
#
_entry.id   AF-A0A947MFF6-F1
#
_cell.length_a   1.000
_cell.length_b   1.000
_cell.length_c   1.000
_cell.angle_alpha   90.00
_cell.angle_beta   90.00
_cell.angle_gamma   90.00
#
_symmetry.space_group_name_H-M   'P 1'
#
loop_
_entity.id
_entity.type
_entity.pdbx_description
1 polymer ?
#
loop_
_entity_poly.entity_id
_entity_poly.type
_entity_poly.pdbx_seq_one_letter_code
_entity_poly.pdbx_strand_id
1 'polypeptide(L)'
;MKTTLLTTAALGLCLIAVGPVSAQSASAQYKSYHLAIEAAKQCRNLPADQATSDRLAGAIAGKMTGDIGPGDRLKLITEAGDEIRAAGCSSPLATESLERFDRELAGSL
;
A
#
# COMPACT_ATOMS: atom_id res chain seq x y z
N MET A 1 4.77 -36.07 -46.26
CA MET A 1 5.69 -36.43 -45.16
C MET A 1 6.60 -35.25 -44.88
N LYS A 2 6.75 -34.86 -43.59
CA LYS A 2 7.70 -33.88 -42.99
C LYS A 2 7.49 -32.41 -43.41
N THR A 3 6.80 -31.56 -42.63
CA THR A 3 7.17 -30.92 -41.35
C THR A 3 8.50 -30.18 -41.40
N THR A 4 8.46 -28.84 -41.27
CA THR A 4 9.22 -28.03 -40.29
C THR A 4 8.74 -26.57 -40.36
N LEU A 5 8.00 -26.14 -39.32
CA LEU A 5 7.81 -24.73 -38.96
C LEU A 5 9.10 -24.19 -38.36
N LEU A 6 9.46 -22.93 -38.65
CA LEU A 6 10.23 -22.10 -37.73
C LEU A 6 9.54 -20.74 -37.60
N THR A 7 8.78 -20.64 -36.51
CA THR A 7 8.11 -19.47 -35.99
C THR A 7 9.18 -18.54 -35.39
N THR A 8 9.40 -17.38 -36.01
CA THR A 8 10.21 -16.31 -35.44
C THR A 8 9.44 -15.73 -34.26
N ALA A 9 9.87 -16.08 -33.05
CA ALA A 9 9.32 -15.57 -31.80
C ALA A 9 9.54 -14.06 -31.72
N ALA A 10 8.43 -13.30 -31.65
CA ALA A 10 8.42 -11.91 -31.26
C ALA A 10 8.89 -11.80 -29.81
N LEU A 11 10.12 -11.32 -29.61
CA LEU A 11 10.57 -10.79 -28.32
C LEU A 11 9.80 -9.49 -28.08
N GLY A 12 8.60 -9.63 -27.51
CA GLY A 12 7.85 -8.55 -26.90
C GLY A 12 8.63 -8.03 -25.70
N LEU A 13 9.39 -6.96 -25.93
CA LEU A 13 9.95 -6.11 -24.88
C LEU A 13 8.77 -5.45 -24.15
N CYS A 14 8.17 -6.14 -23.19
CA CYS A 14 7.38 -5.50 -22.14
C CYS A 14 8.36 -4.71 -21.27
N LEU A 15 8.66 -3.49 -21.69
CA LEU A 15 9.15 -2.42 -20.83
C LEU A 15 8.03 -2.11 -19.82
N ILE A 16 7.93 -2.93 -18.78
CA ILE A 16 7.29 -2.51 -17.54
C ILE A 16 8.23 -1.45 -17.00
N ALA A 17 7.91 -0.19 -17.27
CA ALA A 17 8.51 0.94 -16.60
C ALA A 17 8.08 0.83 -15.12
N VAL A 18 8.77 -0.02 -14.36
CA VAL A 18 8.87 0.14 -12.92
C VAL A 18 9.70 1.40 -12.77
N GLY A 19 9.02 2.55 -12.79
CA GLY A 19 9.65 3.82 -12.44
C GLY A 19 10.40 3.61 -11.13
N PRO A 20 11.58 4.24 -10.95
CA PRO A 20 12.28 4.14 -9.69
C PRO A 20 11.27 4.51 -8.60
N VAL A 21 11.27 3.75 -7.49
CA VAL A 21 10.76 4.26 -6.22
C VAL A 21 11.61 5.50 -5.93
N SER A 22 11.24 6.63 -6.51
CA SER A 22 11.73 7.93 -6.12
C SER A 22 11.45 8.00 -4.64
N ALA A 23 12.50 8.18 -3.84
CA ALA A 23 12.45 8.20 -2.39
C ALA A 23 11.25 9.04 -1.94
N GLN A 24 10.13 8.38 -1.61
CA GLN A 24 8.95 9.06 -1.09
C GLN A 24 9.38 9.69 0.23
N SER A 25 8.95 10.93 0.48
CA SER A 25 9.20 11.54 1.78
C SER A 25 8.65 10.64 2.87
N ALA A 26 9.27 10.66 4.06
CA ALA A 26 8.79 9.88 5.19
C ALA A 26 7.29 10.13 5.43
N SER A 27 6.84 11.38 5.33
CA SER A 27 5.42 11.74 5.45
C SER A 27 4.52 11.08 4.40
N ALA A 28 4.94 11.06 3.13
CA ALA A 28 4.16 10.42 2.07
C ALA A 28 4.09 8.90 2.26
N GLN A 29 5.22 8.27 2.60
CA GLN A 29 5.27 6.84 2.91
C GLN A 29 4.37 6.51 4.09
N TYR A 30 4.48 7.25 5.19
CA TYR A 30 3.69 7.06 6.40
C TYR A 30 2.19 7.22 6.15
N LYS A 31 1.78 8.28 5.47
CA LYS A 31 0.37 8.48 5.07
C LYS A 31 -0.14 7.30 4.26
N SER A 32 0.67 6.80 3.35
CA SER A 32 0.28 5.69 2.47
C SER A 32 0.08 4.36 3.22
N TYR A 33 0.78 4.13 4.33
CA TYR A 33 0.50 3.00 5.21
C TYR A 33 -0.80 3.19 5.98
N HIS A 34 -1.10 4.42 6.40
CA HIS A 34 -2.36 4.71 7.08
C HIS A 34 -3.55 4.66 6.12
N LEU A 35 -3.40 5.05 4.85
CA LEU A 35 -4.43 4.80 3.83
C LEU A 35 -4.76 3.30 3.72
N ALA A 36 -3.74 2.45 3.71
CA ALA A 36 -3.90 1.00 3.69
C ALA A 36 -4.65 0.46 4.93
N ILE A 37 -4.29 0.93 6.12
CA ILE A 37 -4.94 0.54 7.37
C ILE A 37 -6.40 1.01 7.42
N GLU A 38 -6.66 2.28 7.09
CA GLU A 38 -8.00 2.86 7.11
C GLU A 38 -8.91 2.20 6.06
N ALA A 39 -8.37 1.85 4.88
CA ALA A 39 -9.09 1.05 3.90
C ALA A 39 -9.44 -0.35 4.44
N ALA A 40 -8.51 -1.03 5.12
CA ALA A 40 -8.77 -2.34 5.73
C ALA A 40 -9.81 -2.27 6.85
N LYS A 41 -9.77 -1.23 7.70
CA LYS A 41 -10.79 -0.98 8.73
C LYS A 41 -12.16 -0.76 8.11
N GLN A 42 -12.27 0.18 7.18
CA GLN A 42 -13.56 0.59 6.61
C GLN A 42 -14.16 -0.48 5.69
N CYS A 43 -13.35 -1.13 4.85
CA CYS A 43 -13.84 -1.98 3.77
C CYS A 43 -13.77 -3.48 4.06
N ARG A 44 -13.00 -3.90 5.09
CA ARG A 44 -12.85 -5.31 5.48
C ARG A 44 -13.07 -5.56 6.97
N ASN A 45 -13.54 -4.56 7.73
CA ASN A 45 -13.79 -4.66 9.17
C ASN A 45 -12.56 -5.11 9.96
N LEU A 46 -11.37 -4.63 9.58
CA LEU A 46 -10.17 -4.86 10.38
C LEU A 46 -10.40 -4.36 11.83
N PRO A 47 -10.11 -5.17 12.85
CA PRO A 47 -10.29 -4.78 14.24
C PRO A 47 -9.55 -3.49 14.58
N ALA A 48 -10.22 -2.59 15.31
CA ALA A 48 -9.65 -1.34 15.81
C ALA A 48 -9.18 -1.46 17.27
N ASP A 49 -8.81 -2.66 17.71
CA ASP A 49 -8.28 -2.89 19.06
C ASP A 49 -6.80 -2.47 19.17
N GLN A 50 -6.33 -2.34 20.42
CA GLN A 50 -4.98 -1.89 20.71
C GLN A 50 -3.92 -2.89 20.23
N ALA A 51 -4.15 -4.19 20.37
CA ALA A 51 -3.16 -5.21 19.99
C ALA A 51 -2.95 -5.23 18.47
N THR A 52 -4.03 -5.10 17.70
CA THR A 52 -3.98 -4.94 16.24
C THR A 52 -3.24 -3.65 15.87
N SER A 53 -3.54 -2.54 16.54
CA SER A 53 -2.88 -1.25 16.30
C SER A 53 -1.37 -1.27 16.59
N ASP A 54 -0.97 -1.91 17.70
CA ASP A 54 0.43 -2.03 18.11
C ASP A 54 1.26 -2.85 17.12
N ARG A 55 0.70 -3.96 16.62
CA ARG A 55 1.34 -4.79 15.59
C ARG A 55 1.58 -4.03 14.30
N LEU A 56 0.56 -3.32 13.83
CA LEU A 56 0.66 -2.50 12.61
C LEU A 56 1.65 -1.34 12.79
N ALA A 57 1.64 -0.69 13.96
CA ALA A 57 2.59 0.37 14.28
C ALA A 57 4.04 -0.15 14.26
N GLY A 58 4.29 -1.33 14.85
CA GLY A 58 5.60 -2.00 14.79
C GLY A 58 6.02 -2.34 13.36
N ALA A 59 5.10 -2.86 12.55
CA ALA A 59 5.36 -3.18 11.14
C ALA A 59 5.70 -1.94 10.31
N ILE A 60 5.00 -0.82 10.52
CA ILE A 60 5.30 0.46 9.86
C ILE A 60 6.68 0.96 10.33
N ALA A 61 6.95 0.95 11.63
CA ALA A 61 8.22 1.44 12.17
C ALA A 61 9.44 0.72 11.57
N GLY A 62 9.34 -0.58 11.31
CA GLY A 62 10.41 -1.35 10.65
C GLY A 62 10.59 -1.08 9.15
N LYS A 63 9.62 -0.43 8.49
CA LYS A 63 9.65 -0.10 7.04
C LYS A 63 9.94 1.37 6.77
N MET A 64 9.71 2.22 7.75
CA MET A 64 9.91 3.67 7.64
C MET A 64 11.39 4.01 7.60
N THR A 65 11.78 4.84 6.63
CA THR A 65 13.09 5.49 6.60
C THR A 65 12.91 6.99 6.85
N GLY A 66 13.51 7.51 7.93
CA GLY A 66 13.38 8.91 8.34
C GLY A 66 12.42 9.11 9.50
N ASP A 67 12.37 10.35 10.01
CA ASP A 67 11.54 10.72 11.15
C ASP A 67 10.42 11.68 10.75
N ILE A 68 9.33 11.61 11.51
CA ILE A 68 8.12 12.42 11.35
C ILE A 68 7.73 12.86 12.74
N GLY A 69 7.59 14.17 12.95
CA GLY A 69 7.18 14.71 14.24
C GLY A 69 5.81 14.16 14.67
N PRO A 70 5.55 13.99 15.98
CA PRO A 70 4.32 13.38 16.48
C PRO A 70 3.05 14.14 16.06
N GLY A 71 3.11 15.48 15.98
CA GLY A 71 2.00 16.29 15.48
C GLY A 71 1.68 16.03 14.00
N ASP A 72 2.72 15.87 13.18
CA ASP A 72 2.55 15.54 11.75
C ASP A 72 2.01 14.12 11.58
N ARG A 73 2.47 13.15 12.39
CA ARG A 73 1.93 11.77 12.36
C ARG A 73 0.42 11.76 12.58
N LEU A 74 -0.06 12.48 13.59
CA LEU A 74 -1.49 12.57 13.89
C LEU A 74 -2.27 13.18 12.72
N LYS A 75 -1.75 14.28 12.15
CA LYS A 75 -2.36 14.92 10.98
C LYS A 75 -2.47 13.95 9.80
N LEU A 76 -1.40 13.23 9.48
CA LEU A 76 -1.37 12.28 8.36
C LEU A 76 -2.33 11.09 8.56
N ILE A 77 -2.47 10.59 9.79
CA ILE A 77 -3.45 9.54 10.12
C ILE A 77 -4.88 10.04 9.85
N THR A 78 -5.20 11.24 10.36
CA THR A 78 -6.52 11.84 10.18
C THR A 78 -6.83 12.07 8.70
N GLU A 79 -5.88 12.64 7.95
CA GLU A 79 -6.04 12.85 6.50
C GLU A 79 -6.28 11.54 5.76
N ALA A 80 -5.54 10.47 6.08
CA ALA A 80 -5.74 9.17 5.45
C ALA A 80 -7.14 8.59 5.73
N GLY A 81 -7.61 8.70 6.97
CA GLY A 81 -8.96 8.27 7.35
C GLY A 81 -10.05 9.06 6.63
N ASP A 82 -9.89 10.37 6.50
CA ASP A 82 -10.84 11.23 5.79
C ASP A 82 -10.85 10.95 4.29
N GLU A 83 -9.69 10.71 3.67
CA GLU A 83 -9.56 10.36 2.25
C GLU A 83 -10.26 9.02 1.92
N ILE A 84 -10.01 7.97 2.70
CA ILE A 84 -10.66 6.67 2.50
C ILE A 84 -12.18 6.76 2.73
N ARG A 85 -12.61 7.53 3.73
CA ARG A 85 -14.04 7.74 4.00
C ARG A 85 -14.73 8.46 2.85
N ALA A 86 -14.10 9.50 2.31
CA ALA A 86 -14.61 10.25 1.18
C ALA A 86 -14.63 9.43 -0.12
N ALA A 87 -13.60 8.63 -0.36
CA ALA A 87 -13.47 7.83 -1.58
C ALA A 87 -14.41 6.62 -1.62
N GLY A 88 -14.64 5.97 -0.47
CA GLY A 88 -15.45 4.77 -0.37
C GLY A 88 -14.78 3.51 -0.91
N CYS A 89 -15.36 2.34 -0.59
CA CYS A 89 -14.70 1.05 -0.78
C CYS A 89 -14.58 0.57 -2.23
N SER A 90 -15.41 1.08 -3.14
CA SER A 90 -15.33 0.74 -4.57
C SER A 90 -14.37 1.65 -5.35
N SER A 91 -13.65 2.56 -4.67
CA SER A 91 -12.73 3.49 -5.32
C SER A 91 -11.40 2.81 -5.71
N PRO A 92 -10.71 3.32 -6.74
CA PRO A 92 -9.34 2.92 -7.04
C PRO A 92 -8.40 3.13 -5.84
N LEU A 93 -8.56 4.24 -5.12
CA LEU A 93 -7.77 4.55 -3.92
C LEU A 93 -7.92 3.45 -2.85
N ALA A 94 -9.15 3.04 -2.54
CA ALA A 94 -9.39 1.98 -1.57
C ALA A 94 -8.83 0.64 -2.06
N THR A 95 -8.96 0.35 -3.36
CA THR A 95 -8.43 -0.88 -3.98
C THR A 95 -6.90 -0.94 -3.84
N GLU A 96 -6.18 0.09 -4.28
CA GLU A 96 -4.71 0.17 -4.18
C GLU A 96 -4.23 0.15 -2.72
N SER A 97 -4.97 0.80 -1.82
CA SER A 97 -4.68 0.82 -0.39
C SER A 97 -4.82 -0.57 0.23
N LEU A 98 -5.87 -1.31 -0.12
CA LEU A 98 -6.07 -2.70 0.32
C LEU A 98 -4.99 -3.64 -0.26
N GLU A 99 -4.61 -3.48 -1.53
CA GLU A 99 -3.51 -4.26 -2.11
C GLU A 99 -2.18 -4.01 -1.40
N ARG A 100 -1.91 -2.76 -0.99
CA ARG A 100 -0.75 -2.46 -0.14
C ARG A 100 -0.88 -3.11 1.22
N PHE A 101 -2.05 -3.04 1.85
CA PHE A 101 -2.27 -3.70 3.14
C PHE A 101 -1.94 -5.19 3.06
N ASP A 102 -2.45 -5.89 2.04
CA ASP A 102 -2.24 -7.32 1.84
C ASP A 102 -0.75 -7.66 1.60
N ARG A 103 -0.08 -6.85 0.78
CA ARG A 103 1.33 -7.06 0.43
C ARG A 103 2.30 -6.77 1.58
N GLU A 104 2.02 -5.76 2.39
CA GLU A 104 3.02 -5.19 3.29
C GLU A 104 2.70 -5.30 4.78
N LEU A 105 1.42 -5.41 5.16
CA LEU A 105 0.98 -5.30 6.56
C LEU A 105 0.22 -6.53 7.07
N ALA A 106 -0.58 -7.21 6.22
CA ALA A 106 -1.45 -8.30 6.65
C ALA A 106 -0.72 -9.45 7.37
N GLY A 107 0.53 -9.76 6.98
CA GLY A 107 1.35 -10.77 7.64
C GLY A 107 1.87 -10.39 9.03
N SER A 108 1.58 -9.19 9.52
CA SER A 108 1.97 -8.71 10.86
C SER A 108 0.86 -8.90 11.90
N LEU A 109 -0.32 -9.40 11.50
CA LEU A 109 -1.51 -9.58 12.33
C LEU A 109 -1.64 -10.99 12.90
#